data_AF-A0A380EFU6-F1
#
_entry.id   AF-A0A380EFU6-F1
#
_cell.length_a   1.000
_cell.length_b   1.000
_cell.length_c   1.000
_cell.angle_alpha   90.00
_cell.angle_beta   90.00
_cell.angle_gamma   90.00
#
_symmetry.space_group_name_H-M   'P 1'
#
loop_
_entity.id
_entity.type
_entity.pdbx_description
1 polymer ?
#
loop_
_entity_poly.entity_id
_entity_poly.type
_entity_poly.pdbx_seq_one_letter_code
_entity_poly.pdbx_strand_id
1 'polypeptide(L)'
;MKFNKVKLVIHACVLLFIIISIALIFHRLQTKTHSIDPIHKETKLSDNEKYLVDRNKEKVAPSKLKEVYNSKDPKYKKIDKYLQSSLFNGSVAIYENGKLKMSKGYGYQDFEKGIKNTPNTMFLIGSAQKFSTGLLLKQLEEEHKININDPVSKYLPWFKTSKPIPLKDLMLHQSGLYKYKSSKDYKNLDQAVKAIQKRGIDPKKYKKHMYNDGNY
;
A
#
# COMPACT_ATOMS: atom_id res chain seq x y z
N MET A 1 -2.33 -78.38 12.21
CA MET A 1 -3.41 -77.42 11.85
C MET A 1 -3.22 -77.04 10.39
N LYS A 2 -4.04 -77.57 9.46
CA LYS A 2 -3.85 -77.36 8.01
C LYS A 2 -4.14 -75.91 7.64
N PHE A 3 -3.09 -75.13 7.32
CA PHE A 3 -3.25 -73.77 6.83
C PHE A 3 -4.05 -73.80 5.53
N ASN A 4 -5.27 -73.24 5.59
CA ASN A 4 -6.16 -73.26 4.45
C ASN A 4 -5.67 -72.22 3.43
N LYS A 5 -4.94 -72.69 2.40
CA LYS A 5 -4.36 -71.83 1.35
C LYS A 5 -5.39 -70.87 0.75
N VAL A 6 -6.65 -71.29 0.69
CA VAL A 6 -7.78 -70.45 0.25
C VAL A 6 -7.99 -69.24 1.17
N LYS A 7 -7.93 -69.42 2.49
CA LYS A 7 -8.03 -68.29 3.45
C LYS A 7 -6.84 -67.34 3.32
N LEU A 8 -5.63 -67.85 3.09
CA LEU A 8 -4.44 -67.02 2.91
C LEU A 8 -4.55 -66.15 1.64
N VAL A 9 -5.03 -66.74 0.54
CA VAL A 9 -5.28 -66.01 -0.72
C VAL A 9 -6.36 -64.95 -0.53
N ILE A 10 -7.45 -65.26 0.19
CA ILE A 10 -8.50 -64.28 0.48
C ILE A 10 -7.96 -63.11 1.30
N HIS A 11 -7.17 -63.36 2.35
CA HIS A 11 -6.59 -62.28 3.17
C HIS A 11 -5.60 -61.42 2.36
N ALA A 12 -4.79 -62.04 1.49
CA ALA A 12 -3.88 -61.32 0.60
C ALA A 12 -4.65 -60.43 -0.39
N CYS A 13 -5.75 -60.91 -0.96
CA CYS A 13 -6.61 -60.12 -1.84
C CYS A 13 -7.28 -58.95 -1.11
N VAL A 14 -7.75 -59.15 0.13
CA VAL A 14 -8.34 -58.07 0.95
C VAL A 14 -7.31 -57.00 1.29
N LEU A 15 -6.08 -57.40 1.68
CA LEU A 15 -4.98 -56.46 1.94
C LEU A 15 -4.61 -55.65 0.70
N LEU A 16 -4.52 -56.31 -0.46
CA LEU A 16 -4.24 -55.64 -1.72
C LEU A 16 -5.33 -54.61 -2.07
N PHE A 17 -6.59 -54.96 -1.85
CA PHE A 17 -7.73 -54.06 -2.10
C PHE A 17 -7.71 -52.84 -1.18
N ILE A 18 -7.35 -53.01 0.09
CA ILE A 18 -7.20 -51.90 1.06
C ILE A 18 -6.06 -50.98 0.63
N ILE A 19 -4.91 -51.53 0.22
CA ILE A 19 -3.76 -50.73 -0.24
C ILE A 19 -4.13 -49.92 -1.48
N ILE A 20 -4.81 -50.53 -2.47
CA ILE A 20 -5.29 -49.84 -3.67
C ILE A 20 -6.30 -48.75 -3.30
N SER A 21 -7.22 -49.02 -2.36
CA SER A 21 -8.20 -48.03 -1.90
C SER A 21 -7.55 -46.84 -1.21
N ILE A 22 -6.55 -47.08 -0.36
CA ILE A 22 -5.77 -46.02 0.30
C ILE A 22 -4.96 -45.23 -0.73
N ALA A 23 -4.34 -45.90 -1.72
CA ALA A 23 -3.61 -45.23 -2.80
C ALA A 23 -4.54 -44.36 -3.67
N LEU A 24 -5.76 -44.82 -3.96
CA LEU A 24 -6.77 -44.04 -4.68
C LEU A 24 -7.28 -42.85 -3.86
N ILE A 25 -7.46 -43.00 -2.55
CA ILE A 25 -7.81 -41.89 -1.65
C ILE A 25 -6.67 -40.88 -1.57
N PHE A 26 -5.43 -41.34 -1.41
CA PHE A 26 -4.24 -40.48 -1.38
C PHE A 26 -4.05 -39.75 -2.71
N HIS A 27 -4.22 -40.43 -3.84
CA HIS A 27 -4.22 -39.82 -5.16
C HIS A 27 -5.34 -38.78 -5.29
N ARG A 28 -6.57 -39.07 -4.83
CA ARG A 28 -7.67 -38.08 -4.78
C ARG A 28 -7.35 -36.88 -3.91
N LEU A 29 -6.71 -37.07 -2.77
CA LEU A 29 -6.30 -35.99 -1.87
C LEU A 29 -5.20 -35.12 -2.49
N GLN A 30 -4.24 -35.74 -3.18
CA GLN A 30 -3.16 -35.04 -3.90
C GLN A 30 -3.68 -34.30 -5.16
N THR A 31 -4.68 -34.85 -5.85
CA THR A 31 -5.37 -34.13 -6.95
C THR A 31 -6.24 -32.98 -6.44
N LYS A 32 -6.80 -33.07 -5.21
CA LYS A 32 -7.54 -31.95 -4.58
C LYS A 32 -6.64 -30.82 -4.09
N THR A 33 -5.36 -31.07 -3.81
CA THR A 33 -4.39 -30.03 -3.43
C THR A 33 -3.65 -29.40 -4.62
N HIS A 34 -3.92 -29.83 -5.85
CA HIS A 34 -3.32 -29.25 -7.07
C HIS A 34 -4.29 -28.92 -8.21
N SER A 35 -5.61 -28.94 -7.97
CA SER A 35 -6.57 -28.26 -8.83
C SER A 35 -6.72 -26.81 -8.39
N ILE A 36 -5.78 -25.95 -8.81
CA ILE A 36 -6.15 -24.56 -9.11
C ILE A 36 -7.07 -24.69 -10.33
N ASP A 37 -8.38 -24.55 -10.11
CA ASP A 37 -9.32 -24.45 -11.22
C ASP A 37 -8.79 -23.40 -12.21
N PRO A 38 -8.72 -23.69 -13.52
CA PRO A 38 -8.43 -22.65 -14.48
C PRO A 38 -9.56 -21.63 -14.33
N ILE A 39 -9.21 -20.42 -13.89
CA ILE A 39 -10.11 -19.28 -13.84
C ILE A 39 -10.45 -18.92 -15.30
N HIS A 40 -11.38 -19.66 -15.89
CA HIS A 40 -12.29 -19.14 -16.88
C HIS A 40 -13.58 -18.74 -16.16
N LYS A 41 -13.45 -17.74 -15.30
CA LYS A 41 -14.52 -16.78 -15.09
C LYS A 41 -14.15 -15.58 -15.94
N GLU A 42 -15.05 -15.15 -16.81
CA GLU A 42 -15.01 -13.80 -17.36
C GLU A 42 -14.77 -12.83 -16.20
N THR A 43 -13.53 -12.41 -16.02
CA THR A 43 -13.18 -11.38 -15.04
C THR A 43 -13.72 -10.09 -15.62
N LYS A 44 -14.97 -9.75 -15.26
CA LYS A 44 -15.30 -8.34 -15.09
C LYS A 44 -14.24 -7.81 -14.14
N LEU A 45 -13.25 -7.13 -14.72
CA LEU A 45 -12.24 -6.38 -14.01
C LEU A 45 -12.93 -5.70 -12.82
N SER A 46 -12.39 -5.89 -11.61
CA SER A 46 -12.84 -5.06 -10.49
C SER A 46 -12.73 -3.58 -10.89
N ASP A 47 -13.53 -2.69 -10.30
CA ASP A 47 -13.44 -1.26 -10.63
C ASP A 47 -12.00 -0.73 -10.49
N ASN A 48 -11.22 -1.32 -9.58
CA ASN A 48 -9.80 -1.04 -9.39
C ASN A 48 -8.91 -1.60 -10.50
N GLU A 49 -9.07 -2.86 -10.91
CA GLU A 49 -8.28 -3.43 -12.03
C GLU A 49 -8.65 -2.76 -13.35
N LYS A 50 -9.94 -2.44 -13.56
CA LYS A 50 -10.40 -1.68 -14.73
C LYS A 50 -9.80 -0.29 -14.74
N TYR A 51 -9.78 0.38 -13.58
CA TYR A 51 -9.12 1.67 -13.41
C TYR A 51 -7.61 1.60 -13.71
N LEU A 52 -6.92 0.54 -13.26
CA LEU A 52 -5.48 0.35 -13.50
C LEU A 52 -5.18 0.03 -14.98
N VAL A 53 -5.99 -0.82 -15.63
CA VAL A 53 -5.90 -1.12 -17.07
C VAL A 53 -6.18 0.14 -17.91
N ASP A 54 -7.18 0.94 -17.53
CA ASP A 54 -7.50 2.21 -18.20
C ASP A 54 -6.47 3.33 -17.91
N ARG A 55 -5.70 3.22 -16.81
CA ARG A 55 -4.57 4.11 -16.47
C ARG A 55 -3.30 3.76 -17.25
N ASN A 56 -3.07 2.49 -17.58
CA ASN A 56 -1.89 2.02 -18.34
C ASN A 56 -1.91 2.41 -19.82
N LYS A 57 -3.01 2.95 -20.34
CA LYS A 57 -2.95 3.77 -21.57
C LYS A 57 -2.28 5.07 -21.19
N GLU A 58 -1.13 5.39 -21.78
CA GLU A 58 -0.32 6.61 -21.58
C GLU A 58 -1.16 7.89 -21.43
N LYS A 59 -1.75 8.10 -20.26
CA LYS A 59 -2.38 9.35 -19.91
C LYS A 59 -1.26 10.21 -19.37
N VAL A 60 -0.62 10.90 -20.30
CA VAL A 60 0.24 12.04 -19.98
C VAL A 60 -0.54 12.92 -19.02
N ALA A 61 0.01 13.14 -17.83
CA ALA A 61 -0.59 14.04 -16.86
C ALA A 61 -0.82 15.39 -17.56
N PRO A 62 -2.03 15.98 -17.48
CA PRO A 62 -2.31 17.21 -18.19
C PRO A 62 -1.35 18.31 -17.72
N SER A 63 -0.75 19.05 -18.66
CA SER A 63 0.20 20.12 -18.34
C SER A 63 -0.41 21.24 -17.49
N LYS A 64 -1.74 21.39 -17.53
CA LYS A 64 -2.52 22.27 -16.65
C LYS A 64 -3.85 21.62 -16.27
N LEU A 65 -4.17 21.73 -14.98
CA LEU A 65 -5.49 21.39 -14.44
C LEU A 65 -6.51 22.45 -14.88
N LYS A 66 -7.69 21.98 -15.28
CA LYS A 66 -8.81 22.82 -15.71
C LYS A 66 -9.61 23.28 -14.50
N GLU A 67 -9.98 24.55 -14.48
CA GLU A 67 -10.98 25.03 -13.54
C GLU A 67 -12.35 24.45 -13.90
N VAL A 68 -13.04 23.87 -12.92
CA VAL A 68 -14.35 23.24 -13.07
C VAL A 68 -15.22 23.70 -11.92
N TYR A 69 -16.44 24.14 -12.22
CA TYR A 69 -17.43 24.45 -11.19
C TYR A 69 -18.83 24.19 -11.74
N ASN A 70 -19.44 23.09 -11.31
CA ASN A 70 -20.82 22.79 -11.64
C ASN A 70 -21.78 23.65 -10.80
N SER A 71 -21.92 24.92 -11.17
CA SER A 71 -22.79 25.89 -10.50
C SER A 71 -24.28 25.57 -10.61
N LYS A 72 -24.69 24.65 -11.49
CA LYS A 72 -26.11 24.29 -11.65
C LYS A 72 -26.60 23.37 -10.53
N ASP A 73 -25.69 22.59 -9.94
CA ASP A 73 -26.02 21.67 -8.86
C ASP A 73 -25.98 22.39 -7.50
N PRO A 74 -27.09 22.39 -6.73
CA PRO A 74 -27.16 23.03 -5.42
C PRO A 74 -26.09 22.55 -4.42
N LYS A 75 -25.62 21.30 -4.54
CA LYS A 75 -24.57 20.73 -3.69
C LYS A 75 -23.26 21.49 -3.84
N TYR A 76 -22.77 21.66 -5.06
CA TYR A 76 -21.49 22.35 -5.31
C TYR A 76 -21.60 23.86 -5.07
N LYS A 77 -22.78 24.45 -5.29
CA LYS A 77 -23.07 25.82 -4.84
C LYS A 77 -22.92 26.00 -3.33
N LYS A 78 -23.47 25.08 -2.53
CA LYS A 78 -23.37 25.12 -1.07
C LYS A 78 -21.92 24.99 -0.59
N ILE A 79 -21.15 24.08 -1.19
CA ILE A 79 -19.72 23.90 -0.88
C ILE A 79 -18.93 25.17 -1.22
N ASP A 80 -19.14 25.72 -2.42
CA ASP A 80 -18.47 26.95 -2.85
C ASP A 80 -18.79 28.13 -1.93
N LYS A 81 -20.06 28.31 -1.56
CA LYS A 81 -20.49 29.34 -0.58
C LYS A 81 -19.82 29.13 0.77
N TYR A 82 -19.77 27.88 1.26
CA TYR A 82 -19.12 27.56 2.52
C TYR A 82 -17.64 27.95 2.50
N LEU A 83 -16.89 27.53 1.48
CA LEU A 83 -15.45 27.83 1.34
C LEU A 83 -15.18 29.34 1.27
N GLN A 84 -16.03 30.09 0.57
CA GLN A 84 -15.91 31.55 0.55
C GLN A 84 -16.22 32.17 1.92
N SER A 85 -17.30 31.74 2.58
CA SER A 85 -17.71 32.26 3.88
C SER A 85 -16.75 31.92 5.02
N SER A 86 -16.01 30.80 4.90
CA SER A 86 -15.00 30.39 5.87
C SER A 86 -13.64 31.05 5.62
N LEU A 87 -13.54 31.93 4.62
CA LEU A 87 -12.30 32.55 4.18
C LEU A 87 -11.21 31.51 3.86
N PHE A 88 -11.61 30.37 3.28
CA PHE A 88 -10.68 29.32 2.90
C PHE A 88 -9.66 29.84 1.88
N ASN A 89 -8.38 29.52 2.10
CA ASN A 89 -7.28 29.87 1.22
C ASN A 89 -6.59 28.58 0.74
N GLY A 90 -6.74 28.24 -0.54
CA GLY A 90 -6.16 27.04 -1.13
C GLY A 90 -6.85 26.62 -2.41
N SER A 91 -6.71 25.35 -2.81
CA SER A 91 -7.41 24.77 -3.95
C SER A 91 -8.23 23.55 -3.54
N VAL A 92 -9.39 23.35 -4.14
CA VAL A 92 -10.27 22.20 -3.90
C VAL A 92 -10.56 21.48 -5.20
N ALA A 93 -10.46 20.14 -5.18
CA ALA A 93 -10.95 19.27 -6.25
C ALA A 93 -11.97 18.27 -5.68
N ILE A 94 -13.10 18.10 -6.37
CA ILE A 94 -14.17 17.16 -6.00
C ILE A 94 -14.46 16.26 -7.19
N TYR A 95 -14.31 14.96 -6.95
CA TYR A 95 -14.69 13.91 -7.89
C TYR A 95 -15.95 13.21 -7.39
N GLU A 96 -16.86 12.92 -8.32
CA GLU A 96 -18.07 12.14 -8.06
C GLU A 96 -18.23 11.13 -9.20
N ASN A 97 -18.29 9.85 -8.86
CA ASN A 97 -18.36 8.75 -9.82
C ASN A 97 -17.26 8.83 -10.90
N GLY A 98 -16.02 9.09 -10.45
CA GLY A 98 -14.84 9.23 -11.32
C GLY A 98 -14.82 10.50 -12.19
N LYS A 99 -15.82 11.37 -12.10
CA LYS A 99 -15.90 12.61 -12.90
C LYS A 99 -15.55 13.81 -12.03
N LEU A 100 -14.71 14.71 -12.56
CA LEU A 100 -14.39 15.98 -11.92
C LEU A 100 -15.61 16.89 -11.95
N LYS A 101 -16.12 17.27 -10.77
CA LYS A 101 -17.30 18.13 -10.61
C LYS A 101 -16.95 19.55 -10.17
N MET A 102 -15.81 19.67 -9.51
CA MET A 102 -15.28 20.93 -9.02
C MET A 102 -13.75 20.86 -8.99
N SER A 103 -13.09 21.91 -9.46
CA SER A 103 -11.65 22.13 -9.38
C SER A 103 -11.46 23.63 -9.38
N LYS A 104 -11.17 24.24 -8.22
CA LYS A 104 -11.20 25.69 -8.06
C LYS A 104 -10.19 26.16 -7.02
N GLY A 105 -9.59 27.33 -7.26
CA GLY A 105 -8.75 28.04 -6.30
C GLY A 105 -9.56 29.07 -5.49
N TYR A 106 -9.12 29.29 -4.25
CA TYR A 106 -9.72 30.20 -3.27
C TYR A 106 -8.64 31.03 -2.61
N GLY A 107 -8.88 32.34 -2.48
CA GLY A 107 -7.90 33.26 -1.90
C GLY A 107 -6.64 33.44 -2.77
N TYR A 108 -5.48 33.55 -2.13
CA TYR A 108 -4.21 33.94 -2.72
C TYR A 108 -3.12 32.89 -2.51
N GLN A 109 -2.34 32.67 -3.58
CA GLN A 109 -1.06 31.97 -3.53
C GLN A 109 0.03 32.90 -2.99
N ASP A 110 -0.04 34.18 -3.35
CA ASP A 110 0.85 35.24 -2.88
C ASP A 110 -0.03 36.44 -2.52
N PHE A 111 -0.11 36.75 -1.22
CA PHE A 111 -0.93 37.83 -0.72
C PHE A 111 -0.35 39.21 -1.08
N GLU A 112 0.97 39.35 -1.06
CA GLU A 112 1.66 40.62 -1.32
C GLU A 112 1.53 41.01 -2.80
N LYS A 113 1.69 40.04 -3.69
CA LYS A 113 1.58 40.25 -5.14
C LYS A 113 0.14 40.11 -5.66
N GLY A 114 -0.82 39.83 -4.79
CA GLY A 114 -2.22 39.62 -5.16
C GLY A 114 -2.45 38.42 -6.10
N ILE A 115 -1.53 37.46 -6.15
CA ILE A 115 -1.63 36.29 -7.04
C ILE A 115 -2.65 35.32 -6.45
N LYS A 116 -3.73 35.07 -7.20
CA LYS A 116 -4.80 34.16 -6.78
C LYS A 116 -4.37 32.70 -6.83
N ASN A 117 -4.91 31.91 -5.90
CA ASN A 117 -4.84 30.47 -6.03
C ASN A 117 -5.62 30.02 -7.28
N THR A 118 -5.11 29.00 -7.95
CA THR A 118 -5.76 28.33 -9.06
C THR A 118 -5.77 26.81 -8.79
N PRO A 119 -6.49 26.01 -9.59
CA PRO A 119 -6.31 24.55 -9.55
C PRO A 119 -4.86 24.08 -9.69
N ASN A 120 -3.99 24.89 -10.29
CA ASN A 120 -2.58 24.57 -10.56
C ASN A 120 -1.64 25.11 -9.47
N THR A 121 -2.14 25.78 -8.44
CA THR A 121 -1.27 26.26 -7.37
C THR A 121 -0.68 25.08 -6.61
N MET A 122 0.65 25.08 -6.45
CA MET A 122 1.37 24.06 -5.70
C MET A 122 1.41 24.39 -4.21
N PHE A 123 1.21 23.37 -3.37
CA PHE A 123 1.25 23.49 -1.91
C PHE A 123 2.22 22.48 -1.32
N LEU A 124 2.85 22.84 -0.20
CA LEU A 124 3.54 21.87 0.64
C LEU A 124 2.48 21.03 1.36
N ILE A 125 2.33 19.77 0.95
CA ILE A 125 1.28 18.87 1.47
C ILE A 125 1.67 18.15 2.77
N GLY A 126 2.90 18.37 3.26
CA GLY A 126 3.42 17.81 4.50
C GLY A 126 3.20 16.29 4.60
N SER A 127 2.66 15.84 5.72
CA SER A 127 2.47 14.41 6.02
C SER A 127 1.58 13.64 5.04
N ALA A 128 0.82 14.30 4.18
CA ALA A 128 0.11 13.62 3.10
C ALA A 128 1.08 12.90 2.12
N GLN A 129 2.33 13.36 2.02
CA GLN A 129 3.38 12.74 1.20
C GLN A 129 3.69 11.29 1.63
N LYS A 130 3.45 10.92 2.90
CA LYS A 130 3.69 9.56 3.42
C LYS A 130 2.90 8.49 2.66
N PHE A 131 1.70 8.83 2.18
CA PHE A 131 0.91 7.94 1.34
C PHE A 131 1.65 7.57 0.05
N SER A 132 2.24 8.55 -0.63
CA SER A 132 3.05 8.32 -1.83
C SER A 132 4.28 7.46 -1.55
N THR A 133 4.99 7.71 -0.44
CA THR A 133 6.13 6.87 -0.03
C THR A 133 5.71 5.42 0.22
N GLY A 134 4.58 5.19 0.90
CA GLY A 134 4.05 3.86 1.13
C GLY A 134 3.62 3.14 -0.16
N LEU A 135 3.02 3.89 -1.10
CA LEU A 135 2.66 3.38 -2.43
C LEU A 135 3.91 2.92 -3.20
N LEU A 136 4.96 3.72 -3.23
CA LEU A 136 6.23 3.36 -3.88
C LEU A 136 6.83 2.09 -3.28
N LEU A 137 6.78 1.94 -1.95
CA LEU A 137 7.26 0.73 -1.29
C LEU A 137 6.46 -0.51 -1.70
N LYS A 138 5.13 -0.39 -1.80
CA LYS A 138 4.27 -1.48 -2.26
C LYS A 138 4.49 -1.83 -3.74
N GLN A 139 4.74 -0.85 -4.60
CA GLN A 139 5.11 -1.12 -6.00
C GLN A 139 6.42 -1.90 -6.09
N LEU A 140 7.44 -1.54 -5.31
CA LEU A 140 8.69 -2.30 -5.25
C LEU A 140 8.49 -3.74 -4.77
N GLU A 141 7.52 -3.97 -3.86
CA GLU A 141 7.17 -5.33 -3.42
C GLU A 141 6.46 -6.14 -4.51
N GLU A 142 5.52 -5.52 -5.24
CA GLU A 142 4.86 -6.14 -6.39
C GLU A 142 5.87 -6.51 -7.50
N GLU A 143 6.91 -5.69 -7.68
CA GLU A 143 8.03 -5.95 -8.58
C GLU A 143 9.06 -6.96 -8.01
N HIS A 144 8.79 -7.56 -6.85
CA HIS A 144 9.69 -8.49 -6.16
C HIS A 144 11.09 -7.93 -5.82
N LYS A 145 11.26 -6.60 -5.82
CA LYS A 145 12.53 -5.93 -5.48
C LYS A 145 12.75 -5.86 -3.97
N ILE A 146 11.66 -5.88 -3.21
CA ILE A 146 11.68 -5.95 -1.75
C ILE A 146 10.61 -6.94 -1.25
N ASN A 147 10.69 -7.28 0.02
CA ASN A 147 9.61 -7.91 0.80
C ASN A 147 9.44 -7.10 2.09
N ILE A 148 8.23 -6.61 2.36
CA ILE A 148 8.00 -5.68 3.48
C ILE A 148 8.22 -6.30 4.87
N ASN A 149 8.30 -7.63 4.94
CA ASN A 149 8.59 -8.36 6.18
C ASN A 149 10.09 -8.46 6.47
N ASP A 150 10.94 -8.18 5.49
CA ASP A 150 12.39 -8.16 5.69
C ASP A 150 12.81 -6.97 6.54
N PRO A 151 13.91 -7.11 7.32
CA PRO A 151 14.47 -6.00 8.06
C PRO A 151 15.09 -4.96 7.12
N VAL A 152 15.05 -3.69 7.52
CA VAL A 152 15.73 -2.57 6.85
C VAL A 152 17.20 -2.89 6.56
N SER A 153 17.88 -3.59 7.48
CA SER A 153 19.28 -3.97 7.33
C SER A 153 19.56 -4.92 6.16
N LYS A 154 18.56 -5.56 5.56
CA LYS A 154 18.72 -6.34 4.33
C LYS A 154 19.00 -5.44 3.13
N TYR A 155 18.36 -4.27 3.08
CA TYR A 155 18.47 -3.30 1.98
C TYR A 155 19.49 -2.19 2.28
N LEU A 156 19.68 -1.88 3.57
CA LEU A 156 20.68 -0.95 4.07
C LEU A 156 21.56 -1.65 5.11
N PRO A 157 22.59 -2.43 4.71
CA PRO A 157 23.39 -3.25 5.63
C PRO A 157 24.04 -2.49 6.81
N TRP A 158 24.28 -1.19 6.65
CA TRP A 158 24.81 -0.31 7.69
C TRP A 158 23.75 0.16 8.70
N PHE A 159 22.46 0.07 8.37
CA PHE A 159 21.37 0.46 9.27
C PHE A 159 21.08 -0.66 10.26
N LYS A 160 21.91 -0.76 11.30
CA LYS A 160 21.75 -1.74 12.38
C LYS A 160 21.33 -1.05 13.67
N THR A 161 20.29 -1.57 14.30
CA THR A 161 19.73 -1.10 15.57
C THR A 161 19.71 -2.25 16.59
N SER A 162 19.40 -1.97 17.85
CA SER A 162 19.34 -2.98 18.93
C SER A 162 18.30 -4.08 18.69
N LYS A 163 17.30 -3.83 17.83
CA LYS A 163 16.33 -4.81 17.32
C LYS A 163 16.19 -4.63 15.81
N PRO A 164 15.92 -5.69 15.04
CA PRO A 164 15.63 -5.56 13.61
C PRO A 164 14.34 -4.76 13.40
N ILE A 165 14.29 -3.97 12.33
CA ILE A 165 13.09 -3.20 11.96
C ILE A 165 12.61 -3.71 10.60
N PRO A 166 11.52 -4.49 10.53
CA PRO A 166 10.85 -4.79 9.27
C PRO A 166 10.40 -3.53 8.53
N LEU A 167 10.46 -3.51 7.20
CA LEU A 167 10.01 -2.34 6.42
C LEU A 167 8.55 -1.96 6.71
N LYS A 168 7.67 -2.95 6.89
CA LYS A 168 6.26 -2.71 7.26
C LYS A 168 6.10 -1.97 8.58
N ASP A 169 7.02 -2.16 9.53
CA ASP A 169 6.94 -1.49 10.83
C ASP A 169 7.26 0.01 10.72
N LEU A 170 8.04 0.43 9.72
CA LEU A 170 8.23 1.85 9.41
C LEU A 170 6.90 2.45 8.94
N MET A 171 6.25 1.83 7.95
CA MET A 171 4.96 2.30 7.41
C MET A 171 3.87 2.40 8.49
N LEU A 172 3.87 1.45 9.43
CA LEU A 172 2.89 1.36 10.52
C LEU A 172 3.28 2.16 11.76
N HIS A 173 4.37 2.94 11.72
CA HIS A 173 4.87 3.68 12.89
C HIS A 173 5.14 2.77 14.12
N GLN A 174 5.59 1.54 13.89
CA GLN A 174 5.84 0.49 14.90
C GLN A 174 7.33 0.12 15.05
N SER A 175 8.22 0.80 14.33
CA SER A 175 9.67 0.56 14.37
C SER A 175 10.31 0.72 15.76
N GLY A 176 9.67 1.51 16.63
CA GLY A 176 10.22 1.92 17.92
C GLY A 176 11.36 2.94 17.81
N LEU A 177 11.68 3.46 16.61
CA LEU A 177 12.66 4.54 16.45
C LEU A 177 12.31 5.71 17.36
N TYR A 178 13.30 6.29 18.02
CA TYR A 178 13.09 7.54 18.75
C TYR A 178 12.57 8.63 17.82
N LYS A 179 11.77 9.55 18.37
CA LYS A 179 11.16 10.65 17.61
C LYS A 179 12.23 11.43 16.85
N TYR A 180 12.00 11.59 15.54
CA TYR A 180 12.88 12.38 14.69
C TYR A 180 13.00 13.81 15.20
N LYS A 181 14.22 14.33 15.17
CA LYS A 181 14.54 15.72 15.49
C LYS A 181 15.44 16.25 14.37
N SER A 182 14.94 17.22 13.63
CA SER A 182 15.74 17.91 12.62
C SER A 182 16.88 18.69 13.27
N SER A 183 17.99 18.80 12.54
CA SER A 183 19.12 19.67 12.89
C SER A 183 19.56 20.47 11.66
N LYS A 184 19.99 21.71 11.88
CA LYS A 184 20.63 22.55 10.84
C LYS A 184 22.01 22.03 10.43
N ASP A 185 22.57 21.11 11.22
CA ASP A 185 23.87 20.50 10.97
C ASP A 185 23.80 19.42 9.89
N TYR A 186 22.63 18.83 9.67
CA TYR A 186 22.45 17.84 8.61
C TYR A 186 22.42 18.53 7.24
N LYS A 187 23.41 18.22 6.40
CA LYS A 187 23.59 18.81 5.07
C LYS A 187 23.01 17.97 3.94
N ASN A 188 22.66 16.71 4.20
CA ASN A 188 22.11 15.79 3.22
C ASN A 188 21.30 14.66 3.89
N LEU A 189 20.65 13.85 3.05
CA LEU A 189 19.82 12.72 3.47
C LEU A 189 20.61 11.69 4.27
N ASP A 190 21.81 11.31 3.83
CA ASP A 190 22.63 10.30 4.49
C ASP A 190 22.95 10.66 5.94
N GLN A 191 23.27 11.93 6.21
CA GLN A 191 23.51 12.42 7.56
C GLN A 191 22.25 12.34 8.42
N ALA A 192 21.08 12.69 7.87
CA ALA A 192 19.82 12.59 8.58
C ALA A 192 19.47 11.13 8.92
N VAL A 193 19.62 10.20 7.97
CA VAL A 193 19.33 8.78 8.19
C VAL A 193 20.34 8.14 9.16
N LYS A 194 21.63 8.48 9.07
CA LYS A 194 22.65 8.05 10.05
C LYS A 194 22.35 8.60 11.44
N ALA A 195 21.84 9.82 11.56
CA ALA A 195 21.42 10.37 12.86
C ALA A 195 20.22 9.63 13.44
N ILE A 196 19.22 9.26 12.61
CA ILE A 196 18.09 8.40 13.02
C ILE A 196 18.60 7.05 13.50
N GLN A 197 19.47 6.40 12.72
CA GLN A 197 20.07 5.11 13.07
C GLN A 197 20.85 5.16 14.38
N LYS A 198 21.73 6.16 14.55
CA LYS A 198 22.56 6.35 15.74
C LYS A 198 21.72 6.57 16.99
N ARG A 199 20.59 7.28 16.86
CA ARG A 199 19.65 7.48 17.96
C ARG A 199 18.98 6.18 18.37
N GLY A 200 18.72 5.29 17.41
CA GLY A 200 18.26 3.93 17.66
C GLY A 200 16.78 3.81 18.04
N ILE A 201 16.47 2.74 18.76
CA ILE A 201 15.11 2.33 19.13
C ILE A 201 14.88 2.55 20.62
N ASP A 202 13.69 3.05 20.98
CA ASP A 202 13.14 2.97 22.33
C ASP A 202 12.53 1.56 22.54
N PRO A 203 13.13 0.70 23.37
CA PRO A 203 12.63 -0.67 23.58
C PRO A 203 11.20 -0.72 24.12
N LYS A 204 10.73 0.33 24.81
CA LYS A 204 9.36 0.41 25.36
C LYS A 204 8.31 0.68 24.28
N LYS A 205 8.74 1.19 23.12
CA LYS A 205 7.91 1.57 21.96
C LYS A 205 8.06 0.63 20.76
N TYR A 206 9.04 -0.27 20.77
CA TYR A 206 9.19 -1.29 19.75
C TYR A 206 7.90 -2.11 19.57
N LYS A 207 7.43 -2.24 18.32
CA LYS A 207 6.15 -2.88 17.93
C LYS A 207 4.89 -2.21 18.46
N LYS A 208 4.98 -0.98 18.97
CA LYS A 208 3.83 -0.16 19.37
C LYS A 208 3.70 1.02 18.43
N HIS A 209 2.47 1.35 18.05
CA HIS A 209 2.19 2.50 17.21
C HIS A 209 2.62 3.80 17.91
N MET A 210 3.50 4.56 17.26
CA MET A 210 3.96 5.88 17.68
C MET A 210 4.30 6.72 16.45
N TYR A 211 3.41 7.66 16.10
CA TYR A 211 3.62 8.56 14.97
C TYR A 211 5.00 9.24 15.04
N ASN A 212 5.81 9.02 14.02
CA ASN A 212 7.18 9.52 13.96
C ASN A 212 7.60 9.67 12.50
N ASP A 213 7.98 10.90 12.13
CA ASP A 213 8.41 11.24 10.77
C ASP A 213 9.66 10.48 10.36
N GLY A 214 10.55 10.09 11.29
CA GLY A 214 11.74 9.32 10.97
C GLY A 214 11.49 7.90 10.46
N ASN A 215 10.22 7.48 10.34
CA ASN A 215 9.85 6.25 9.65
C ASN A 215 9.66 6.43 8.12
N TYR A 216 9.60 7.67 7.63
CA TYR A 216 9.30 8.03 6.24
C TYR A 216 10.40 8.94 5.69
#